data_AF-A0A952N032-F1
#
_entry.id   AF-A0A952N032-F1
#
_cell.length_a   1.000
_cell.length_b   1.000
_cell.length_c   1.000
_cell.angle_alpha   90.00
_cell.angle_beta   90.00
_cell.angle_gamma   90.00
#
_symmetry.space_group_name_H-M   'P 1'
#
loop_
_entity.id
_entity.type
_entity.pdbx_description
1 polymer ?
#
loop_
_entity_poly.entity_id
_entity_poly.type
_entity_poly.pdbx_seq_one_letter_code
_entity_poly.pdbx_strand_id
1 'polypeptide(L)' 'MLRKNGFDINAEQTNSYDFVIQAAKGEFTFGQIKTWIKGHLTKINNPLGG' A
#
# COMPACT_ATOMS: atom_id res chain seq x y z
N MET A 1 -9.90 2.86 3.63
CA MET A 1 -10.54 2.85 2.29
C MET A 1 -10.09 1.65 1.46
N LEU A 2 -8.80 1.31 1.36
CA LEU A 2 -8.30 0.18 0.55
C LEU A 2 -8.96 -1.18 0.88
N ARG A 3 -8.89 -1.62 2.14
CA ARG A 3 -9.49 -2.91 2.57
C ARG A 3 -11.00 -2.98 2.35
N LYS A 4 -11.71 -1.86 2.54
CA LYS A 4 -13.16 -1.77 2.27
C LYS A 4 -13.48 -1.94 0.78
N ASN A 5 -12.52 -1.67 -0.10
CA ASN A 5 -12.65 -1.85 -1.55
C ASN A 5 -12.03 -3.17 -2.03
N GLY A 6 -11.70 -4.10 -1.13
CA GLY A 6 -11.11 -5.39 -1.50
C GLY A 6 -9.65 -5.32 -1.92
N PHE A 7 -8.89 -4.32 -1.46
CA PHE A 7 -7.46 -4.20 -1.71
C PHE A 7 -6.65 -4.18 -0.41
N ASP A 8 -5.45 -4.76 -0.46
CA ASP A 8 -4.44 -4.63 0.58
C ASP A 8 -3.10 -4.19 0.01
N ILE A 9 -2.15 -3.89 0.88
CA ILE A 9 -0.76 -3.59 0.51
C ILE A 9 0.09 -4.84 0.77
N ASN A 10 0.64 -5.43 -0.28
CA ASN A 10 1.62 -6.50 -0.20
C ASN A 10 3.03 -5.90 -0.28
N ALA A 11 3.58 -5.57 0.88
CA ALA A 11 4.95 -5.11 1.02
C ALA A 11 5.54 -5.75 2.27
N GLU A 12 6.84 -6.02 2.25
CA GLU A 12 7.55 -6.44 3.46
C GLU A 12 7.42 -5.35 4.54
N GLN A 13 7.46 -5.79 5.81
CA GLN A 13 7.26 -4.90 6.94
C GLN A 13 8.27 -3.75 6.94
N THR A 14 9.55 -4.02 6.67
CA THR A 14 10.60 -2.99 6.59
C THR A 14 10.32 -1.97 5.49
N ASN A 15 9.98 -2.42 4.28
CA ASN A 15 9.62 -1.54 3.16
C ASN A 15 8.38 -0.70 3.47
N SER A 16 7.40 -1.27 4.17
CA SER A 16 6.21 -0.54 4.62
C SER A 16 6.56 0.58 5.61
N TYR A 17 7.44 0.30 6.57
CA TYR A 17 7.90 1.31 7.54
C TYR A 17 8.71 2.41 6.88
N ASP A 18 9.66 2.06 6.01
CA ASP A 18 10.47 3.03 5.29
C ASP A 18 9.60 3.96 4.45
N PHE A 19 8.60 3.40 3.74
CA PHE A 19 7.64 4.20 2.98
C PHE A 19 6.89 5.21 3.86
N VAL A 20 6.39 4.78 5.02
CA VAL A 20 5.65 5.66 5.95
C VAL A 20 6.55 6.76 6.50
N ILE A 21 7.80 6.44 6.87
CA ILE A 21 8.76 7.40 7.41
C ILE A 21 9.10 8.46 6.35
N GLN A 22 9.45 8.05 5.13
CA GLN A 22 9.80 8.94 4.03
C GLN A 22 8.62 9.84 3.62
N ALA A 23 7.40 9.27 3.56
CA ALA A 23 6.20 10.03 3.28
C ALA A 23 5.89 11.07 4.38
N ALA A 24 6.05 10.69 5.65
CA ALA A 24 5.79 11.57 6.80
C ALA A 24 6.79 12.73 6.90
N LYS A 25 8.04 12.53 6.46
CA LYS A 25 9.05 13.58 6.36
C LYS A 25 8.83 14.55 5.19
N GLY A 26 7.90 14.25 4.28
CA GLY A 26 7.71 15.01 3.05
C GLY A 26 8.78 14.72 1.98
N GLU A 27 9.55 13.63 2.13
CA GLU A 27 10.60 13.23 1.18
C GLU A 27 9.99 12.58 -0.08
N PHE A 28 8.71 12.19 -0.04
CA PHE A 28 7.95 11.76 -1.21
C PHE A 28 6.97 12.82 -1.71
N THR A 29 7.07 13.08 -3.01
CA THR A 29 6.01 13.74 -3.76
C THR A 29 4.75 12.86 -3.80
N PHE A 30 3.59 13.48 -4.01
CA PHE A 30 2.35 12.74 -4.23
C PHE A 30 2.43 11.74 -5.40
N GLY A 31 3.22 12.05 -6.43
CA GLY A 31 3.48 11.13 -7.55
C GLY A 31 4.20 9.87 -7.10
N GLN A 32 5.27 10.01 -6.31
CA GLN A 32 6.02 8.87 -5.75
C GLN A 32 5.16 8.03 -4.81
N ILE A 33 4.32 8.67 -3.98
CA ILE A 33 3.35 7.97 -3.12
C ILE A 33 2.40 7.10 -3.95
N LYS A 34 1.82 7.65 -5.03
CA LYS A 34 0.94 6.88 -5.92
C LYS A 34 1.67 5.70 -6.56
N THR A 35 2.88 5.93 -7.06
CA THR A 35 3.68 4.89 -7.71
C THR A 35 3.99 3.76 -6.75
N TRP A 36 4.40 4.08 -5.51
CA TRP A 36 4.67 3.06 -4.50
C TRP A 36 3.41 2.28 -4.14
N ILE A 37 2.28 2.95 -3.87
CA ILE A 37 1.02 2.28 -3.54
C ILE A 37 0.59 1.35 -4.67
N LYS A 38 0.63 1.80 -5.94
CA LYS A 38 0.26 0.97 -7.10
C LYS A 38 1.16 -0.25 -7.27
N GLY A 39 2.45 -0.13 -6.98
CA GLY A 39 3.41 -1.23 -7.09
C GLY A 39 3.21 -2.32 -6.03
N HIS A 40 2.59 -1.99 -4.90
CA HIS A 40 2.36 -2.92 -3.78
C HIS A 40 0.87 -3.25 -3.57
N LEU A 41 -0.03 -2.73 -4.42
CA LEU A 41 -1.46 -2.97 -4.28
C LEU A 41 -1.79 -4.41 -4.70
N THR A 42 -2.40 -5.17 -3.79
CA THR A 42 -2.91 -6.51 -4.08
C THR A 42 -4.42 -6.57 -3.91
N LYS A 43 -5.10 -7.40 -4.71
CA LYS A 43 -6.51 -7.67 -4.53
C LYS A 43 -6.66 -8.70 -3.42
N ILE A 44 -7.52 -8.41 -2.44
CA ILE A 44 -7.93 -9.39 -1.44
C ILE A 44 -8.83 -10.38 -2.18
N ASN A 45 -8.26 -11.47 -2.67
CA ASN A 45 -9.05 -12.62 -3.07
C ASN A 45 -9.62 -13.20 -1.78
N ASN A 46 -10.93 -13.15 -1.61
CA ASN A 46 -11.62 -13.89 -0.57
C ASN A 46 -11.80 -15.32 -1.11
N PRO A 47 -10.98 -16.33 -0.78
CA PRO A 47 -11.41 -17.69 -0.98
C PRO A 47 -12.57 -17.91 -0.01
N LEU A 48 -13.66 -18.51 -0.49
CA LEU A 48 -14.92 -18.79 0.20
C LEU A 48 -16.01 -17.74 -0.05
N GLY A 49 -16.85 -18.06 -1.04
CA GLY A 49 -18.22 -17.60 -1.05
C GLY A 49 -18.96 -18.08 0.20
N GLY A 50 -19.87 -17.24 0.68
CA GLY A 50 -20.92 -17.65 1.61
C GLY A 50 -22.06 -18.37 0.89
#